data_AF-A0A2M9BW92-F1
#
_entry.id   AF-A0A2M9BW92-F1
#
_cell.length_a   1.000
_cell.length_b   1.000
_cell.length_c   1.000
_cell.angle_alpha   90.00
_cell.angle_beta   90.00
_cell.angle_gamma   90.00
#
_symmetry.space_group_name_H-M   'P 1'
#
loop_
_entity.id
_entity.type
_entity.pdbx_description
1 polymer ?
#
loop_
_entity_poly.entity_id
_entity_poly.type
_entity_poly.pdbx_seq_one_letter_code
_entity_poly.pdbx_strand_id
1 'polypeptide(L)' 'MDAMPPTTDDIAALSYEQARDELVRVVNELEQGSSTLEESLALWERGEALARRCEEWLIGAKARLDAARAAQPSADRP' A
#
# COMPACT_ATOMS: atom_id res chain seq x y z
N MET A 1 -23.57 17.16 0.05
CA MET A 1 -22.17 17.40 0.44
C MET A 1 -21.43 16.16 -0.01
N ASP A 2 -21.05 16.14 -1.28
CA ASP A 2 -20.21 15.10 -1.86
C ASP A 2 -18.86 15.14 -1.15
N ALA A 3 -18.59 14.13 -0.34
CA ALA A 3 -17.29 13.96 0.28
C ALA A 3 -16.28 13.78 -0.85
N MET A 4 -15.33 14.71 -0.96
CA MET A 4 -14.20 14.58 -1.88
C MET A 4 -13.53 13.22 -1.65
N PRO A 5 -13.18 12.48 -2.71
CA PRO A 5 -12.39 11.26 -2.56
C PRO A 5 -11.07 11.62 -1.85
N PRO A 6 -10.57 10.78 -0.93
CA PRO A 6 -9.32 11.08 -0.21
C PRO A 6 -8.20 11.30 -1.22
N THR A 7 -7.39 12.33 -1.04
CA THR A 7 -6.34 12.69 -2.00
C THR A 7 -5.15 11.74 -1.85
N THR A 8 -4.29 11.67 -2.87
CA THR A 8 -3.09 10.83 -2.88
C THR A 8 -2.16 11.10 -1.67
N ASP A 9 -2.19 12.31 -1.11
CA ASP A 9 -1.47 12.69 0.11
C ASP A 9 -1.94 11.88 1.34
N ASP A 10 -3.24 11.57 1.42
CA ASP A 10 -3.81 10.78 2.52
C ASP A 10 -3.29 9.32 2.48
N ILE A 11 -3.06 8.79 1.26
CA ILE A 11 -2.55 7.42 1.06
C ILE A 11 -1.11 7.28 1.59
N ALA A 12 -0.28 8.32 1.44
CA ALA A 12 1.09 8.30 1.94
C ALA A 12 1.15 8.14 3.47
N ALA A 13 0.15 8.67 4.19
CA ALA A 13 0.06 8.58 5.64
C ALA A 13 -0.44 7.22 6.15
N LEU A 14 -0.97 6.35 5.28
CA LEU A 14 -1.55 5.07 5.71
C LEU A 14 -0.49 4.08 6.23
N SER A 15 -0.89 3.32 7.25
CA SER A 15 -0.19 2.09 7.63
C SER A 15 -0.35 1.00 6.56
N TYR A 16 0.51 -0.02 6.59
CA TYR A 16 0.43 -1.13 5.65
C TYR A 16 -0.95 -1.82 5.65
N GLU A 17 -1.49 -2.11 6.84
CA GLU A 17 -2.78 -2.80 6.95
C GLU A 17 -3.93 -1.95 6.41
N GLN A 18 -3.94 -0.64 6.71
CA GLN A 18 -4.93 0.28 6.16
C GLN A 18 -4.83 0.38 4.64
N ALA A 19 -3.63 0.55 4.10
CA ALA A 19 -3.41 0.62 2.65
C ALA A 19 -3.84 -0.67 1.94
N ARG A 20 -3.52 -1.84 2.52
CA ARG A 20 -3.93 -3.15 2.00
C ARG A 20 -5.45 -3.30 2.01
N ASP A 21 -6.10 -3.00 3.13
CA ASP A 21 -7.54 -3.18 3.29
C ASP A 21 -8.31 -2.27 2.33
N GLU A 22 -7.80 -1.07 2.11
CA GLU A 22 -8.36 -0.14 1.13
C GLU A 22 -8.13 -0.60 -0.31
N LEU A 23 -6.94 -1.14 -0.62
CA LEU A 23 -6.65 -1.70 -1.94
C LEU A 23 -7.61 -2.84 -2.28
N VAL A 24 -7.88 -3.72 -1.31
CA VAL A 24 -8.86 -4.81 -1.48
C VAL A 24 -10.25 -4.26 -1.79
N ARG A 25 -10.68 -3.17 -1.14
CA ARG A 25 -11.98 -2.52 -1.44
C ARG A 25 -12.02 -1.99 -2.86
N VAL A 26 -10.98 -1.26 -3.27
CA VAL A 26 -10.86 -0.70 -4.63
C VAL A 26 -10.91 -1.81 -5.69
N VAL A 27 -10.16 -2.89 -5.49
CA VAL A 27 -10.18 -4.05 -6.41
C VAL A 27 -11.58 -4.66 -6.48
N ASN A 28 -12.22 -4.89 -5.33
CA ASN A 28 -13.57 -5.44 -5.30
C ASN A 28 -14.60 -4.53 -6.02
N GLU A 29 -14.46 -3.21 -5.92
CA GLU A 29 -15.34 -2.26 -6.62
C GLU A 29 -15.10 -2.28 -8.13
N LEU A 30 -13.84 -2.35 -8.57
CA LEU A 30 -13.50 -2.50 -9.99
C LEU A 30 -14.05 -3.81 -10.58
N GLU A 31 -13.94 -4.91 -9.85
CA GLU A 31 -14.43 -6.23 -10.29
C GLU A 31 -15.97 -6.31 -10.38
N GLN A 32 -16.69 -5.51 -9.59
CA GLN A 32 -18.15 -5.42 -9.67
C GLN A 32 -18.64 -4.78 -10.98
N GLY A 33 -17.81 -3.96 -11.63
CA GLY A 33 -18.08 -3.42 -12.97
C GLY A 33 -19.35 -2.57 -13.08
N SER A 34 -19.85 -2.03 -11.98
CA SER A 34 -21.07 -1.20 -11.93
C SER A 34 -20.80 0.30 -12.09
N SER A 35 -19.53 0.68 -12.18
CA SER A 35 -19.06 2.06 -12.24
C SER A 35 -18.95 2.58 -13.69
N THR A 36 -19.05 3.88 -13.86
CA THR A 36 -18.74 4.56 -15.13
C THR A 36 -17.26 4.46 -15.49
N LEU A 37 -16.89 4.86 -16.70
CA LEU A 37 -15.49 4.87 -17.14
C LEU A 37 -14.64 5.82 -16.28
N GLU A 38 -15.10 7.03 -16.02
CA GLU A 38 -14.36 7.99 -15.19
C GLU A 38 -14.17 7.48 -13.76
N GLU A 39 -15.20 6.87 -13.17
CA GLU A 39 -15.10 6.26 -11.84
C GLU A 39 -14.15 5.05 -11.82
N SER A 40 -14.19 4.21 -12.86
CA SER A 40 -13.28 3.07 -13.01
C SER A 40 -11.82 3.52 -13.13
N LEU A 41 -11.55 4.61 -13.84
CA LEU A 41 -10.22 5.20 -13.93
C LEU A 41 -9.76 5.77 -12.59
N ALA A 42 -10.63 6.50 -11.88
CA ALA A 42 -10.29 7.05 -10.56
C ALA A 42 -10.00 5.94 -9.53
N LEU A 43 -10.79 4.86 -9.55
CA LEU A 43 -10.55 3.68 -8.72
C LEU A 43 -9.21 3.02 -9.07
N TRP A 44 -8.90 2.87 -10.36
CA TRP A 44 -7.62 2.30 -10.79
C TRP A 44 -6.43 3.14 -10.32
N GLU A 45 -6.45 4.46 -10.53
CA GLU A 45 -5.38 5.37 -10.08
C GLU A 45 -5.17 5.30 -8.56
N ARG A 46 -6.27 5.23 -7.80
CA ARG A 46 -6.22 5.03 -6.36
C ARG A 46 -5.60 3.68 -6.00
N GLY A 47 -6.00 2.61 -6.69
CA GLY A 47 -5.45 1.26 -6.51
C GLY A 47 -3.94 1.22 -6.73
N GLU A 48 -3.45 1.85 -7.79
CA GLU A 48 -2.01 1.95 -8.07
C GLU A 48 -1.25 2.69 -6.96
N ALA A 49 -1.80 3.81 -6.46
CA ALA A 49 -1.20 4.55 -5.36
C ALA A 49 -1.14 3.72 -4.06
N LEU A 50 -2.20 2.97 -3.75
CA LEU A 50 -2.25 2.07 -2.59
C LEU A 50 -1.27 0.90 -2.72
N ALA A 51 -1.18 0.30 -3.91
CA ALA A 51 -0.25 -0.78 -4.21
C ALA A 51 1.21 -0.33 -4.01
N ARG A 52 1.57 0.84 -4.55
CA ARG A 52 2.89 1.45 -4.35
C ARG A 52 3.18 1.69 -2.87
N ARG A 53 2.21 2.21 -2.11
CA ARG A 53 2.37 2.42 -0.66
C ARG A 53 2.64 1.11 0.09
N CYS A 54 1.95 0.04 -0.28
CA CYS A 54 2.19 -1.29 0.28
C CYS A 54 3.60 -1.80 -0.05
N GLU A 55 4.05 -1.61 -1.28
CA GLU A 55 5.39 -1.99 -1.72
C GLU A 55 6.48 -1.25 -0.92
N GLU A 56 6.34 0.07 -0.73
CA GLU A 56 7.28 0.87 0.07
C GLU A 56 7.41 0.36 1.51
N TRP A 57 6.30 -0.04 2.13
CA TRP A 57 6.31 -0.67 3.45
C TRP A 57 7.08 -1.99 3.46
N LEU A 58 6.84 -2.86 2.47
CA LEU A 58 7.49 -4.17 2.39
C LEU A 58 8.99 -4.06 2.13
N ILE A 59 9.40 -3.15 1.22
CA ILE A 59 10.81 -2.86 0.94
C ILE A 59 11.49 -2.33 2.22
N GLY A 60 10.85 -1.36 2.90
CA GLY A 60 11.38 -0.81 4.15
C GLY A 60 11.52 -1.86 5.25
N ALA A 61 10.54 -2.74 5.41
CA ALA A 61 10.58 -3.84 6.37
C ALA A 61 11.72 -4.83 6.06
N LYS A 62 11.89 -5.20 4.78
CA LYS A 62 12.98 -6.06 4.32
C LYS A 62 14.35 -5.43 4.61
N ALA A 63 14.54 -4.15 4.29
CA ALA A 63 15.79 -3.45 4.55
C ALA A 63 16.15 -3.42 6.04
N ARG A 64 15.16 -3.21 6.93
CA ARG A 64 15.36 -3.27 8.38
C ARG A 64 15.79 -4.66 8.85
N LEU A 65 15.17 -5.71 8.31
CA LEU A 65 15.53 -7.09 8.64
C LEU A 65 16.96 -7.44 8.18
N ASP A 66 17.32 -7.03 6.96
CA ASP A 66 18.66 -7.28 6.41
C ASP A 66 19.73 -6.52 7.21
N ALA A 67 19.45 -5.27 7.61
CA ALA A 67 20.32 -4.50 8.50
C ALA A 67 20.48 -5.16 9.88
N ALA A 68 19.38 -5.65 10.48
CA ALA A 68 19.43 -6.35 11.76
C ALA A 68 20.25 -7.65 11.67
N ARG A 69 20.17 -8.39 10.56
CA ARG A 69 20.97 -9.59 10.31
C ARG A 69 22.46 -9.28 10.15
N ALA A 70 22.81 -8.23 9.40
CA ALA A 70 24.20 -7.81 9.21
C ALA A 70 24.82 -7.25 10.50
N ALA A 71 24.01 -6.64 11.37
CA ALA A 71 24.43 -6.12 12.66
C ALA A 71 24.58 -7.18 13.75
N GLN A 72 24.16 -8.43 13.54
CA GLN A 72 24.50 -9.51 14.46
C GLN A 72 25.97 -9.87 14.22
N PRO A 73 26.91 -9.52 15.13
CA PRO A 73 28.24 -10.09 15.04
C PRO A 73 28.04 -11.59 15.14
N SER A 74 28.76 -12.35 14.29
CA SER A 74 28.83 -13.81 14.37
C SER A 74 29.06 -14.17 15.84
N ALA A 75 27.99 -14.51 16.54
CA ALA A 75 28.05 -14.85 17.94
C ALA A 75 28.55 -16.29 17.95
N ASP A 76 29.88 -16.38 17.89
CA ASP A 76 30.66 -17.43 18.55
C ASP A 76 30.66 -18.80 17.84
N ARG A 77 31.74 -19.59 17.81
CA ARG A 77 32.88 -19.77 18.73
C ARG A 77 34.11 -20.28 17.92
N PRO A 78 35.36 -20.10 18.42
CA PRO A 78 36.59 -20.73 17.91
C PRO A 78 36.52 -22.26 17.77
#